data_AF-A0A1B7WQQ7-F1
#
_entry.id   AF-A0A1B7WQQ7-F1
#
_cell.length_a   1.000
_cell.length_b   1.000
_cell.length_c   1.000
_cell.angle_alpha   90.00
_cell.angle_beta   90.00
_cell.angle_gamma   90.00
#
_symmetry.space_group_name_H-M   'P 1'
#
loop_
_entity.id
_entity.type
_entity.pdbx_description
1 polymer ?
#
loop_
_entity_poly.entity_id
_entity_poly.type
_entity_poly.pdbx_seq_one_letter_code
_entity_poly.pdbx_strand_id
1 'polypeptide(L)'
;MIELNKQKQTETTGFLTWLERLIGTEIDHLTNKSKIQNYLGDYYKQNQADNHLTLDELISILKKNQKKLKIDPTARKEQETLEKEYQSSLNTLLPIKKQLKQCDWLIDEIVYRLYGLTEEEKAIIQG
;
A
#
# COMPACT_ATOMS: atom_id res chain seq x y z
N MET A 1 -15.48 2.26 -8.18
CA MET A 1 -14.10 2.49 -8.66
C MET A 1 -13.55 3.86 -8.22
N ILE A 2 -14.13 4.99 -8.67
CA ILE A 2 -13.62 6.34 -8.33
C ILE A 2 -13.65 6.61 -6.81
N GLU A 3 -14.77 6.31 -6.14
CA GLU A 3 -14.92 6.52 -4.70
C GLU A 3 -13.97 5.64 -3.88
N LEU A 4 -13.83 4.35 -4.23
CA LEU A 4 -12.88 3.43 -3.60
C LEU A 4 -11.42 3.87 -3.78
N ASN A 5 -11.06 4.35 -4.98
CA ASN A 5 -9.73 4.91 -5.22
C ASN A 5 -9.50 6.19 -4.42
N LYS A 6 -10.53 7.04 -4.25
CA LYS A 6 -10.46 8.24 -3.43
C LYS A 6 -10.28 7.90 -1.94
N GLN A 7 -11.00 6.92 -1.42
CA GLN A 7 -10.83 6.41 -0.05
C GLN A 7 -9.43 5.84 0.15
N LYS A 8 -8.96 5.00 -0.79
CA LYS A 8 -7.59 4.46 -0.78
C LYS A 8 -6.55 5.59 -0.72
N GLN A 9 -6.69 6.58 -1.58
CA GLN A 9 -5.76 7.71 -1.63
C GLN A 9 -5.81 8.54 -0.35
N THR A 10 -7.00 8.78 0.19
CA THR A 10 -7.21 9.54 1.43
C THR A 10 -6.53 8.86 2.61
N GLU A 11 -6.72 7.55 2.77
CA GLU A 11 -6.10 6.78 3.86
C GLU A 11 -4.58 6.70 3.71
N THR A 12 -4.08 6.45 2.49
CA THR A 12 -2.63 6.45 2.20
C THR A 12 -2.01 7.80 2.51
N THR A 13 -2.60 8.91 2.06
CA THR A 13 -2.10 10.26 2.36
C THR A 13 -2.19 10.56 3.85
N GLY A 14 -3.27 10.15 4.52
CA GLY A 14 -3.45 10.28 5.97
C GLY A 14 -2.33 9.60 6.75
N PHE A 15 -2.04 8.34 6.43
CA PHE A 15 -0.95 7.59 7.05
C PHE A 15 0.42 8.25 6.81
N LEU A 16 0.71 8.70 5.58
CA LEU A 16 1.99 9.35 5.27
C LEU A 16 2.15 10.67 6.03
N THR A 17 1.12 11.53 6.05
CA THR A 17 1.14 12.78 6.80
C THR A 17 1.26 12.54 8.30
N TRP A 18 0.60 11.52 8.82
CA TRP A 18 0.76 11.10 10.22
C TRP A 18 2.19 10.66 10.50
N LEU A 19 2.77 9.85 9.62
CA LEU A 19 4.15 9.36 9.75
C LEU A 19 5.14 10.53 9.75
N GLU A 20 4.97 11.51 8.86
CA GLU A 20 5.79 12.75 8.82
C GLU A 20 5.74 13.53 10.13
N ARG A 21 4.56 13.62 10.75
CA ARG A 21 4.38 14.26 12.05
C ARG A 21 5.07 13.49 13.16
N LEU A 22 4.98 12.16 13.16
CA LEU A 22 5.63 11.29 14.13
C LEU A 22 7.15 11.44 14.06
N ILE A 23 7.71 11.33 12.85
CA ILE A 23 9.16 11.40 12.64
C ILE A 23 9.73 12.81 12.70
N GLY A 24 8.86 13.82 12.59
CA GLY A 24 9.22 15.24 12.61
C GLY A 24 10.02 15.70 11.40
N THR A 25 9.94 14.96 10.28
CA THR A 25 10.59 15.25 9.01
C THR A 25 9.70 14.78 7.86
N GLU A 26 9.82 15.41 6.70
CA GLU A 26 9.05 15.02 5.52
C GLU A 26 9.60 13.73 4.92
N ILE A 27 8.72 12.84 4.44
CA ILE A 27 9.11 11.58 3.82
C ILE A 27 9.97 11.84 2.58
N ASP A 28 9.79 12.99 1.92
CA ASP A 28 10.57 13.37 0.75
C ASP A 28 12.08 13.52 1.03
N HIS A 29 12.45 13.83 2.28
CA HIS A 29 13.83 13.95 2.71
C HIS A 29 14.46 12.61 3.16
N LEU A 30 13.66 11.53 3.22
CA LEU A 30 14.12 10.21 3.64
C LEU A 30 14.73 9.42 2.48
N THR A 31 15.78 8.67 2.79
CA THR A 31 16.30 7.63 1.89
C THR A 31 15.26 6.51 1.78
N ASN A 32 15.02 6.01 0.55
CA ASN A 32 13.95 5.06 0.22
C ASN A 32 12.52 5.61 0.37
N LYS A 33 12.32 6.92 0.22
CA LYS A 33 10.99 7.55 0.23
C LYS A 33 9.96 6.85 -0.64
N SER A 34 10.35 6.38 -1.83
CA SER A 34 9.45 5.71 -2.77
C SER A 34 8.91 4.39 -2.22
N LYS A 35 9.67 3.67 -1.37
CA LYS A 35 9.18 2.47 -0.69
C LYS A 35 8.12 2.83 0.37
N ILE A 36 8.33 3.91 1.11
CA ILE A 36 7.37 4.38 2.13
C ILE A 36 6.10 4.91 1.46
N GLN A 37 6.25 5.74 0.42
CA GLN A 37 5.12 6.28 -0.34
C GLN A 37 4.31 5.17 -1.03
N ASN A 38 4.97 4.09 -1.46
CA ASN A 38 4.34 2.93 -2.08
C ASN A 38 4.26 1.73 -1.12
N TYR A 39 4.06 1.97 0.18
CA TYR A 39 4.08 0.90 1.20
C TYR A 39 2.98 -0.15 0.98
N LEU A 40 1.86 0.22 0.35
CA LEU A 40 0.75 -0.68 0.03
C LEU A 40 1.05 -1.65 -1.13
N GLY A 41 2.14 -1.39 -1.85
CA GLY A 41 2.50 -2.09 -3.07
C GLY A 41 1.58 -1.78 -4.25
N ASP A 42 1.97 -2.32 -5.40
CA ASP A 42 1.23 -2.15 -6.65
C ASP A 42 0.12 -3.19 -6.76
N TYR A 43 -1.14 -2.75 -6.74
CA TYR A 43 -2.28 -3.67 -6.68
C TYR A 43 -2.64 -4.29 -8.04
N TYR A 44 -2.15 -3.70 -9.15
CA TYR A 44 -2.39 -4.21 -10.50
C TYR A 44 -1.48 -5.40 -10.86
N LYS A 45 -0.42 -5.67 -10.08
CA LYS A 45 0.47 -6.81 -10.32
C LYS A 45 -0.11 -8.07 -9.70
N GLN A 46 -0.88 -8.82 -10.49
CA GLN A 46 -1.59 -10.05 -10.10
C GLN A 46 -0.72 -11.12 -9.41
N ASN A 47 0.60 -11.15 -9.68
CA ASN A 47 1.54 -12.15 -9.16
C ASN A 47 2.26 -11.77 -7.85
N GLN A 48 1.88 -10.67 -7.19
CA GLN A 48 2.54 -10.22 -5.95
C GLN A 48 1.50 -9.95 -4.86
N ALA A 49 0.79 -11.00 -4.45
CA ALA A 49 -0.31 -10.91 -3.49
C ALA A 49 0.05 -10.23 -2.15
N ASP A 50 1.34 -10.14 -1.79
CA ASP A 50 1.79 -9.69 -0.48
C ASP A 50 3.01 -8.75 -0.48
N ASN A 51 3.24 -7.97 -1.54
CA ASN A 51 4.34 -6.98 -1.55
C ASN A 51 3.91 -5.62 -0.95
N HIS A 52 3.18 -5.65 0.17
CA HIS A 52 3.12 -4.46 1.01
C HIS A 52 4.39 -4.42 1.88
N LEU A 53 4.95 -3.23 2.06
CA LEU A 53 6.11 -3.01 2.91
C LEU A 53 5.81 -3.56 4.30
N THR A 54 6.65 -4.42 4.84
CA THR A 54 6.41 -4.89 6.21
C THR A 54 6.73 -3.80 7.22
N LEU A 55 6.15 -3.88 8.42
CA LEU A 55 6.48 -2.98 9.52
C LEU A 55 7.99 -2.97 9.79
N ASP A 56 8.62 -4.15 9.75
CA ASP A 56 10.05 -4.32 9.99
C ASP A 56 10.91 -3.64 8.90
N GLU A 57 10.49 -3.73 7.63
CA GLU A 57 11.13 -2.96 6.56
C GLU A 57 10.93 -1.45 6.74
N LEU A 58 9.74 -1.00 7.13
CA LEU A 58 9.46 0.41 7.39
C LEU A 58 10.35 0.94 8.53
N ILE A 59 10.42 0.22 9.65
CA ILE A 59 11.30 0.53 10.79
C ILE A 59 12.77 0.53 10.35
N SER A 60 13.18 -0.43 9.53
CA SER A 60 14.54 -0.50 8.99
C SER A 60 14.88 0.73 8.12
N ILE A 61 13.94 1.22 7.31
CA ILE A 61 14.10 2.44 6.52
C ILE A 61 14.19 3.67 7.45
N LEU A 62 13.32 3.76 8.46
CA LEU A 62 13.35 4.84 9.43
C LEU A 62 14.67 4.85 10.22
N LYS A 63 15.14 3.68 10.66
CA LYS A 63 16.43 3.51 11.34
C LYS A 63 17.60 3.97 10.48
N LYS A 64 17.62 3.65 9.18
CA LYS A 64 18.62 4.19 8.24
C LYS A 64 18.61 5.71 8.18
N ASN A 65 17.46 6.32 8.42
CA ASN A 65 17.28 7.76 8.44
C ASN A 65 17.30 8.36 9.86
N GLN A 66 17.64 7.60 10.91
CA GLN A 66 17.51 8.04 12.32
C GLN A 66 18.15 9.40 12.61
N LYS A 67 19.25 9.74 11.93
CA LYS A 67 19.96 11.02 12.10
C LYS A 67 19.14 12.25 11.68
N LYS A 68 18.11 12.04 10.86
CA LYS A 68 17.20 13.07 10.35
C LYS A 68 15.86 13.10 11.10
N LEU A 69 15.58 12.08 11.92
CA LEU A 69 14.32 11.98 12.65
C LEU A 69 14.43 12.68 14.00
N LYS A 70 13.31 13.22 14.48
CA LYS A 70 13.22 13.79 15.82
C LYS A 70 12.94 12.74 16.90
N ILE A 71 12.51 11.55 16.49
CA ILE A 71 12.22 10.41 17.36
C ILE A 71 13.20 9.27 17.13
N ASP A 72 13.26 8.36 18.10
CA ASP A 72 13.97 7.10 17.94
C ASP A 72 13.01 6.02 17.39
N PRO A 73 13.16 5.57 16.12
CA PRO A 73 12.28 4.58 15.52
C PRO A 73 12.47 3.15 16.08
N THR A 74 13.50 2.95 16.92
CA THR A 74 13.75 1.69 17.63
C THR A 74 13.25 1.72 19.07
N ALA A 75 12.81 2.88 19.57
CA ALA A 75 12.18 2.98 20.88
C ALA A 75 10.84 2.23 20.88
N ARG A 76 10.62 1.42 21.92
CA ARG A 76 9.41 0.61 22.09
C ARG A 76 8.12 1.40 21.91
N LYS A 77 8.04 2.59 22.52
CA LYS A 77 6.88 3.48 22.44
C LYS A 77 6.55 3.87 21.00
N GLU A 78 7.56 4.22 20.22
CA GLU A 78 7.40 4.64 18.83
C GLU A 78 7.03 3.45 17.95
N GLN A 79 7.65 2.28 18.17
CA GLN A 79 7.29 1.04 17.46
C GLN A 79 5.85 0.60 17.74
N GLU A 80 5.39 0.61 18.99
CA GLU A 80 4.00 0.27 19.34
C GLU A 80 3.01 1.24 18.70
N THR A 81 3.35 2.53 18.66
CA THR A 81 2.52 3.55 18.02
C THR A 81 2.47 3.32 16.50
N LEU A 82 3.62 3.04 15.89
CA LEU A 82 3.75 2.80 14.45
C LEU A 82 3.07 1.52 14.03
N GLU A 83 3.20 0.44 14.79
CA GLU A 83 2.48 -0.81 14.57
C GLU A 83 0.97 -0.59 14.61
N LYS A 84 0.48 0.10 15.64
CA LYS A 84 -0.96 0.35 15.80
C LYS A 84 -1.54 1.15 14.63
N GLU A 85 -0.88 2.23 14.23
CA GLU A 85 -1.37 3.05 13.12
C GLU A 85 -1.21 2.34 11.77
N TYR A 86 -0.09 1.62 11.58
CA TYR A 86 0.14 0.83 10.38
C TYR A 86 -0.91 -0.25 10.20
N GLN A 87 -1.22 -0.98 11.27
CA GLN A 87 -2.25 -2.01 11.28
C GLN A 87 -3.64 -1.41 11.04
N SER A 88 -3.94 -0.26 11.65
CA SER A 88 -5.19 0.47 11.42
C SER A 88 -5.36 0.83 9.94
N SER A 89 -4.33 1.41 9.34
CA SER A 89 -4.30 1.76 7.92
C SER A 89 -4.51 0.52 7.04
N LEU A 90 -3.79 -0.58 7.29
CA LEU A 90 -3.95 -1.83 6.55
C LEU A 90 -5.35 -2.43 6.69
N ASN A 91 -5.95 -2.39 7.87
CA ASN A 91 -7.31 -2.89 8.09
C ASN A 91 -8.35 -2.11 7.25
N THR A 92 -8.11 -0.83 6.98
CA THR A 92 -8.94 -0.02 6.08
C THR A 92 -8.62 -0.31 4.60
N LEU A 93 -7.33 -0.44 4.26
CA LEU A 93 -6.87 -0.50 2.88
C LEU A 93 -6.99 -1.88 2.22
N LEU A 94 -6.80 -2.96 2.98
CA LEU A 94 -6.95 -4.34 2.49
C LEU A 94 -8.35 -4.65 1.93
N PRO A 95 -9.46 -4.32 2.62
CA PRO A 95 -10.80 -4.54 2.07
C PRO A 95 -11.05 -3.69 0.82
N ILE A 96 -10.59 -2.43 0.79
CA ILE A 96 -10.68 -1.55 -0.38
C ILE A 96 -9.92 -2.16 -1.56
N LYS A 97 -8.71 -2.66 -1.34
CA LYS A 97 -7.88 -3.35 -2.36
C LYS A 97 -8.59 -4.59 -2.90
N LYS A 98 -9.21 -5.38 -2.03
CA LYS A 98 -9.98 -6.56 -2.42
C LYS A 98 -11.17 -6.20 -3.30
N GLN A 99 -11.92 -5.14 -2.94
CA GLN A 99 -13.05 -4.66 -3.72
C GLN A 99 -12.63 -4.12 -5.10
N LEU A 100 -11.53 -3.36 -5.17
CA LEU A 100 -10.98 -2.89 -6.44
C LEU A 100 -10.60 -4.07 -7.35
N LYS A 101 -9.88 -5.07 -6.82
CA LYS A 101 -9.52 -6.28 -7.58
C LYS A 101 -10.74 -7.04 -8.09
N GLN A 102 -11.80 -7.13 -7.29
CA GLN A 102 -13.05 -7.75 -7.71
C GLN A 102 -13.75 -6.95 -8.81
N CYS A 103 -13.75 -5.62 -8.72
CA CYS A 103 -14.29 -4.76 -9.78
C CYS A 103 -13.50 -4.90 -11.09
N ASP A 104 -12.16 -4.89 -11.05
CA ASP A 104 -11.33 -5.09 -12.24
C ASP A 104 -11.58 -6.46 -12.88
N TRP A 105 -11.62 -7.52 -12.07
CA TRP A 105 -11.93 -8.88 -12.57
C TRP A 105 -13.31 -8.96 -13.23
N LEU A 106 -14.33 -8.31 -12.67
CA LEU A 106 -15.66 -8.25 -13.29
C LEU A 106 -15.63 -7.48 -14.61
N ILE A 107 -14.83 -6.42 -14.71
CA ILE A 107 -14.65 -5.66 -15.96
C ILE A 107 -14.00 -6.56 -17.01
N ASP A 108 -12.90 -7.24 -16.68
CA ASP A 108 -12.23 -8.19 -17.58
C ASP A 108 -13.20 -9.28 -18.03
N GLU A 109 -13.98 -9.85 -17.12
CA GLU A 109 -14.94 -10.90 -17.46
C GLU A 109 -16.06 -10.38 -18.39
N ILE A 110 -16.56 -9.16 -18.17
CA ILE A 110 -17.52 -8.52 -19.07
C ILE A 110 -16.89 -8.25 -20.43
N VAL A 111 -15.67 -7.73 -20.48
CA VAL A 111 -14.90 -7.51 -21.71
C VAL A 111 -14.73 -8.82 -22.47
N TYR A 112 -14.34 -9.91 -21.79
CA TYR A 112 -14.17 -11.21 -22.43
C TYR A 112 -15.47 -11.76 -23.00
N ARG A 113 -16.59 -11.60 -22.28
CA ARG A 113 -17.92 -11.99 -22.78
C ARG A 113 -18.34 -11.14 -23.98
N LEU A 114 -18.05 -9.84 -23.98
CA LEU A 114 -18.37 -8.93 -25.10
C LEU A 114 -17.59 -9.28 -26.37
N TYR A 115 -16.33 -9.70 -26.22
CA TYR A 115 -15.50 -10.15 -27.34
C TYR A 115 -15.72 -11.62 -27.71
N GLY A 116 -16.55 -12.36 -26.97
CA GLY A 116 -16.82 -13.78 -27.22
C GLY A 116 -15.62 -14.70 -27.02
N LEU A 117 -14.66 -14.28 -26.19
CA LEU A 117 -13.41 -15.01 -25.95
C LEU A 117 -13.68 -16.34 -25.25
N THR A 118 -13.05 -17.40 -25.77
CA THR A 118 -13.04 -18.75 -25.20
C THR A 118 -12.13 -18.83 -23.97
N GLU A 119 -12.31 -19.86 -23.14
CA GLU A 119 -11.47 -20.07 -21.95
C GLU A 119 -9.97 -20.22 -22.30
N GLU A 120 -9.66 -20.75 -23.49
CA GLU A 120 -8.31 -20.89 -24.01
C GLU A 120 -7.69 -19.53 -24.33
N GLU A 121 -8.45 -18.62 -24.94
CA GLU A 121 -7.99 -17.26 -25.24
C GLU A 121 -7.85 -16.41 -23.96
N LYS A 122 -8.75 -16.60 -22.99
CA LYS A 122 -8.63 -15.97 -21.66
C LYS A 122 -7.34 -16.42 -20.96
N ALA A 123 -7.02 -17.71 -20.99
CA ALA A 123 -5.81 -18.25 -20.38
C ALA A 123 -4.53 -17.67 -21.02
N ILE A 124 -4.51 -17.48 -22.34
CA ILE A 124 -3.38 -16.85 -23.05
C ILE A 124 -3.18 -15.38 -22.64
N ILE A 125 -4.28 -14.65 -22.39
CA ILE A 125 -4.24 -13.23 -21.99
C ILE A 125 -3.89 -13.08 -20.51
N GLN A 126 -4.36 -13.99 -19.66
CA GLN A 126 -4.15 -13.96 -18.21
C GLN A 126 -2.77 -14.48 -17.79
N GLY A 127 -2.11 -15.29 -18.63
CA GLY A 127 -0.70 -15.69 -18.49
C GLY A 127 -0.47 -16.80 -17.46
#